data_AF-A0A5B9E528-F1
#
_entry.id   AF-A0A5B9E528-F1
#
_cell.length_a   1.000
_cell.length_b   1.000
_cell.length_c   1.000
_cell.angle_alpha   90.00
_cell.angle_beta   90.00
_cell.angle_gamma   90.00
#
_symmetry.space_group_name_H-M   'P 1'
#
loop_
_entity.id
_entity.type
_entity.pdbx_description
1 polymer ?
#
loop_
_entity_poly.entity_id
_entity_poly.type
_entity_poly.pdbx_seq_one_letter_code
_entity_poly.pdbx_strand_id
1 'polypeptide(L)'
;MTLPRIQFGRPQQLAALLLLVFSLLGLYRIAHAPLTETDYRYAHCGREMWERPSPLLGYFTSCGNMQGDGTFAYRVAGLPLSVQRWTLLAVDHFRAPENKLYPGGTLNGSTWEARHQLSYVNWLLRLPFLCFGVWLGGALWWVARRLFGNEGGFFALGLYSFCPEILRISTTPNNEILAASGIFGLIYTGIGVAHAMQGPRRKWKPRILLLTLALGLTATAHILAAVIGYIVAFVLMMYLAERRRGPVMQAMVLAAVGSMAIVFAFFSFRIGPFSYVFTAGAARFWFSLNGAGLFFANWMENAAIEIALLVSLFLWFTVRRSRYFGNTVPLLVALLLLPMVSTSVRSAPWIWALPFLFAFSGGVFADALETKQRKLFLALSGALLAVQLLVATVWLVS
;
A
#
# COMPACT_ATOMS: atom_id res chain seq x y z
N MET A 1 22.79 -19.79 -20.06
CA MET A 1 21.42 -19.71 -19.48
C MET A 1 20.59 -18.83 -20.38
N THR A 2 19.70 -19.41 -21.19
CA THR A 2 18.74 -18.64 -21.99
C THR A 2 17.72 -18.03 -21.03
N LEU A 3 17.75 -16.72 -20.85
CA LEU A 3 16.72 -16.01 -20.11
C LEU A 3 15.36 -16.34 -20.76
N PRO A 4 14.35 -16.78 -19.99
CA PRO A 4 13.04 -17.05 -20.56
C PRO A 4 12.49 -15.76 -21.19
N ARG A 5 12.07 -15.82 -22.46
CA ARG A 5 11.43 -14.69 -23.13
C ARG A 5 10.14 -14.36 -22.38
N ILE A 6 10.13 -13.23 -21.67
CA ILE A 6 8.94 -12.70 -21.02
C ILE A 6 8.02 -12.18 -22.13
N GLN A 7 7.07 -12.99 -22.55
CA GLN A 7 6.04 -12.56 -23.49
C GLN A 7 4.90 -11.90 -22.69
N PHE A 8 4.75 -10.58 -22.85
CA PHE A 8 3.61 -9.87 -22.29
C PHE A 8 2.37 -10.16 -23.13
N GLY A 9 1.39 -10.85 -22.54
CA GLY A 9 0.10 -11.06 -23.19
C GLY A 9 -0.68 -9.76 -23.29
N ARG A 10 -1.58 -9.65 -24.28
CA ARG A 10 -2.54 -8.54 -24.41
C ARG A 10 -3.18 -8.11 -23.08
N PRO A 11 -3.64 -9.01 -22.19
CA PRO A 11 -4.25 -8.56 -20.94
C PRO A 11 -3.26 -7.88 -19.97
N GLN A 12 -1.98 -8.26 -19.99
CA GLN A 12 -0.94 -7.58 -19.20
C GLN A 12 -0.66 -6.18 -19.75
N GLN A 13 -0.67 -6.02 -21.07
CA GLN A 13 -0.46 -4.72 -21.71
C GLN A 13 -1.58 -3.73 -21.36
N LEU A 14 -2.84 -4.17 -21.40
CA LEU A 14 -3.98 -3.34 -21.01
C LEU A 14 -3.94 -2.94 -19.52
N ALA A 15 -3.55 -3.88 -18.65
CA ALA A 15 -3.40 -3.57 -17.22
C ALA A 15 -2.27 -2.57 -16.97
N ALA A 16 -1.15 -2.73 -17.68
CA ALA A 16 -0.04 -1.79 -17.64
C ALA A 16 -0.47 -0.40 -18.15
N LEU A 17 -1.34 -0.33 -19.17
CA LEU A 17 -1.89 0.93 -19.66
C LEU A 17 -2.75 1.62 -18.59
N LEU A 18 -3.63 0.89 -17.90
CA LEU A 18 -4.43 1.46 -16.79
C LEU A 18 -3.54 1.98 -15.65
N LEU A 19 -2.50 1.23 -15.28
CA LEU A 19 -1.52 1.67 -14.28
C LEU A 19 -0.69 2.86 -14.76
N LEU A 20 -0.41 2.95 -16.06
CA LEU A 20 0.27 4.10 -16.65
C LEU A 20 -0.63 5.33 -16.60
N VAL A 21 -1.93 5.21 -16.89
CA VAL A 21 -2.88 6.31 -16.71
C VAL A 21 -2.91 6.75 -15.24
N PHE A 22 -3.05 5.83 -14.29
CA PHE A 22 -2.96 6.12 -12.86
C PHE A 22 -1.66 6.86 -12.49
N SER A 23 -0.53 6.41 -13.04
CA SER A 23 0.77 7.04 -12.82
C SER A 23 0.80 8.46 -13.37
N LEU A 24 0.31 8.68 -14.61
CA LEU A 24 0.26 10.01 -15.22
C LEU A 24 -0.62 10.98 -14.41
N LEU A 25 -1.78 10.53 -13.95
CA LEU A 25 -2.65 11.32 -13.07
C LEU A 25 -1.93 11.67 -11.76
N GLY A 26 -1.22 10.71 -11.16
CA GLY A 26 -0.41 10.93 -9.97
C GLY A 26 0.74 11.90 -10.18
N LEU A 27 1.49 11.76 -11.28
CA LEU A 27 2.59 12.66 -11.65
C LEU A 27 2.08 14.08 -11.89
N TYR A 28 0.93 14.23 -12.56
CA TYR A 28 0.27 15.52 -12.74
C TYR A 28 -0.05 16.17 -11.39
N ARG A 29 -0.64 15.41 -10.45
CA ARG A 29 -0.94 15.93 -9.11
C ARG A 29 0.34 16.33 -8.36
N ILE A 30 1.39 15.51 -8.41
CA ILE A 30 2.67 15.83 -7.77
C ILE A 30 3.24 17.14 -8.33
N ALA A 31 3.19 17.34 -9.65
CA ALA A 31 3.72 18.54 -10.30
C ALA A 31 3.01 19.84 -9.85
N HIS A 32 1.70 19.79 -9.61
CA HIS A 32 0.89 20.98 -9.36
C HIS A 32 0.53 21.20 -7.88
N ALA A 33 0.66 20.19 -7.03
CA ALA A 33 0.32 20.32 -5.61
C ALA A 33 1.47 20.97 -4.81
N PRO A 34 1.21 22.04 -4.03
CA PRO A 34 2.23 22.67 -3.19
C PRO A 34 2.68 21.72 -2.07
N LEU A 35 3.88 21.97 -1.53
CA LEU A 35 4.38 21.26 -0.36
C LEU A 35 3.59 21.67 0.88
N THR A 36 3.14 20.69 1.65
CA THR A 36 2.40 20.87 2.90
C THR A 36 3.32 20.71 4.11
N GLU A 37 2.85 21.10 5.30
CA GLU A 37 3.57 20.86 6.56
C GLU A 37 3.88 19.37 6.78
N THR A 38 2.97 18.49 6.37
CA THR A 38 3.18 17.04 6.47
C THR A 38 4.33 16.59 5.57
N ASP A 39 4.43 17.11 4.35
CA ASP A 39 5.56 16.83 3.46
C ASP A 39 6.90 17.22 4.10
N TYR A 40 6.97 18.42 4.70
CA TYR A 40 8.17 18.88 5.40
C TYR A 40 8.54 17.99 6.58
N ARG A 41 7.55 17.54 7.35
CA ARG A 41 7.77 16.59 8.44
C ARG A 41 8.36 15.28 7.90
N TYR A 42 7.74 14.65 6.91
CA TYR A 42 8.24 13.39 6.34
C TYR A 42 9.65 13.53 5.75
N ALA A 43 9.93 14.63 5.05
CA ALA A 43 11.26 14.93 4.52
C ALA A 43 12.31 15.08 5.63
N HIS A 44 11.99 15.82 6.69
CA HIS A 44 12.91 16.06 7.81
C HIS A 44 13.21 14.77 8.58
N CYS A 45 12.17 14.15 9.14
CA CYS A 45 12.33 12.98 10.00
C CYS A 45 12.87 11.79 9.22
N GLY A 46 12.44 11.63 7.96
CA GLY A 46 12.91 10.57 7.08
C GLY A 46 14.41 10.66 6.83
N ARG A 47 14.94 11.85 6.59
CA ARG A 47 16.38 12.07 6.40
C ARG A 47 17.16 11.82 7.69
N GLU A 48 16.66 12.26 8.83
CA GLU A 48 17.31 11.95 10.13
C GLU A 48 17.47 10.44 10.34
N MET A 49 16.48 9.63 9.96
CA MET A 49 16.58 8.16 10.07
C MET A 49 17.71 7.54 9.21
N TRP A 50 18.14 8.22 8.15
CA TRP A 50 19.21 7.76 7.25
C TRP A 50 20.57 8.38 7.55
N GLU A 51 20.61 9.69 7.81
CA GLU A 51 21.86 10.47 7.88
C GLU A 51 22.41 10.54 9.31
N ARG A 52 21.56 10.87 10.28
CA ARG A 52 21.93 11.06 11.68
C ARG A 52 20.72 10.79 12.56
N PRO A 53 20.45 9.54 12.97
CA PRO A 53 19.39 9.29 13.92
C PRO A 53 19.87 9.87 15.25
N SER A 54 19.39 11.07 15.60
CA SER A 54 19.69 11.76 16.85
C SER A 54 18.64 11.32 17.88
N PRO A 55 18.96 10.38 18.79
CA PRO A 55 18.03 9.99 19.81
C PRO A 55 17.95 11.12 20.84
N LEU A 56 16.95 11.99 20.72
CA LEU A 56 16.52 12.79 21.86
C LEU A 56 15.95 11.83 22.89
N LEU A 57 16.22 12.03 24.19
CA LEU A 57 15.78 11.19 25.32
C LEU A 57 14.49 10.38 25.04
N GLY A 58 14.66 9.12 24.62
CA GLY A 58 13.57 8.16 24.37
C GLY A 58 12.95 8.11 22.96
N TYR A 59 13.31 8.99 22.03
CA TYR A 59 12.73 9.06 20.67
C TYR A 59 13.73 8.69 19.57
N PHE A 60 13.22 8.24 18.41
CA PHE A 60 14.05 7.82 17.28
C PHE A 60 14.56 8.99 16.41
N THR A 61 13.80 10.09 16.36
CA THR A 61 14.05 11.28 15.53
C THR A 61 13.70 12.55 16.32
N SER A 62 14.17 13.72 15.87
CA SER A 62 13.84 15.00 16.50
C SER A 62 12.37 15.41 16.34
N CYS A 63 11.65 14.79 15.40
CA CYS A 63 10.24 15.00 15.13
C CYS A 63 9.27 14.48 16.23
N GLY A 64 9.81 14.14 17.39
CA GLY A 64 9.06 13.70 18.55
C GLY A 64 8.52 12.28 18.42
N ASN A 65 7.37 12.07 19.06
CA ASN A 65 6.79 10.77 19.25
C ASN A 65 6.11 10.23 17.96
N MET A 66 6.72 9.24 17.32
CA MET A 66 6.12 8.48 16.19
C MET A 66 5.26 7.30 16.64
N GLN A 67 5.08 7.15 17.95
CA GLN A 67 4.35 6.06 18.59
C GLN A 67 4.81 4.65 18.17
N GLY A 68 6.08 4.53 17.78
CA GLY A 68 6.65 3.26 17.32
C GLY A 68 6.16 2.81 15.94
N ASP A 69 5.46 3.65 15.19
CA ASP A 69 4.83 3.28 13.91
C ASP A 69 5.30 4.13 12.72
N GLY A 70 5.03 3.65 11.50
CA GLY A 70 5.26 4.42 10.27
C GLY A 70 6.72 4.63 9.87
N THR A 71 7.68 3.95 10.51
CA THR A 71 9.12 4.05 10.18
C THR A 71 9.40 3.79 8.71
N PHE A 72 8.62 2.92 8.06
CA PHE A 72 8.76 2.64 6.64
C PHE A 72 8.47 3.88 5.78
N ALA A 73 7.35 4.57 6.01
CA ALA A 73 6.99 5.76 5.24
C ALA A 73 8.02 6.88 5.40
N TYR A 74 8.48 7.13 6.62
CA TYR A 74 9.55 8.11 6.86
C TYR A 74 10.84 7.75 6.13
N ARG A 75 11.29 6.49 6.19
CA ARG A 75 12.48 6.06 5.46
C ARG A 75 12.31 6.16 3.95
N VAL A 76 11.16 5.77 3.43
CA VAL A 76 10.85 5.85 1.99
C VAL A 76 10.85 7.30 1.51
N ALA A 77 10.26 8.21 2.29
CA ALA A 77 10.27 9.65 2.03
C ALA A 77 11.69 10.26 2.09
N GLY A 78 12.49 9.85 3.07
CA GLY A 78 13.82 10.42 3.32
C GLY A 78 14.94 9.87 2.43
N LEU A 79 14.82 8.64 1.93
CA LEU A 79 15.91 7.98 1.19
C LEU A 79 16.31 8.73 -0.08
N PRO A 80 15.39 9.11 -1.00
CA PRO A 80 15.77 9.80 -2.23
C PRO A 80 16.44 11.16 -1.96
N LEU A 81 15.97 11.87 -0.93
CA LEU A 81 16.54 13.15 -0.51
C LEU A 81 17.96 12.98 0.08
N SER A 82 18.15 11.95 0.90
CA SER A 82 19.46 11.62 1.49
C SER A 82 20.46 11.21 0.41
N VAL A 83 20.02 10.40 -0.56
CA VAL A 83 20.83 10.00 -1.72
C VAL A 83 21.24 11.22 -2.54
N GLN A 84 20.31 12.13 -2.87
CA GLN A 84 20.65 13.36 -3.58
C GLN A 84 21.69 14.18 -2.82
N ARG A 85 21.50 14.37 -1.50
CA ARG A 85 22.48 15.07 -0.65
C ARG A 85 23.86 14.41 -0.71
N TRP A 86 23.94 13.10 -0.54
CA TRP A 86 25.21 12.37 -0.59
C TRP A 86 25.87 12.48 -1.96
N THR A 87 25.10 12.45 -3.05
CA THR A 87 25.66 12.66 -4.39
C THR A 87 26.23 14.06 -4.58
N LEU A 88 25.56 15.10 -4.06
CA LEU A 88 26.05 16.49 -4.13
C LEU A 88 27.35 16.65 -3.33
N LEU A 89 27.42 16.10 -2.12
CA LEU A 89 28.64 16.14 -1.30
C LEU A 89 29.78 15.33 -1.92
N ALA A 90 29.47 14.17 -2.50
CA ALA A 90 30.48 13.35 -3.19
C ALA A 90 31.05 14.09 -4.40
N VAL A 91 30.20 14.73 -5.22
CA VAL A 91 30.65 15.53 -6.36
C VAL A 91 31.49 16.72 -5.91
N ASP A 92 31.09 17.43 -4.85
CA ASP A 92 31.84 18.57 -4.32
C ASP A 92 33.20 18.16 -3.73
N HIS A 93 33.30 16.95 -3.17
CA HIS A 93 34.56 16.40 -2.67
C HIS A 93 35.62 16.29 -3.77
N PHE A 94 35.22 15.98 -5.00
CA PHE A 94 36.11 15.86 -6.16
C PHE A 94 36.42 17.20 -6.86
N ARG A 95 35.84 18.32 -6.42
CA ARG A 95 36.15 19.64 -6.99
C ARG A 95 37.46 20.18 -6.45
N ALA A 96 38.14 20.97 -7.30
CA ALA A 96 39.30 21.76 -6.88
C ALA A 96 38.95 22.63 -5.65
N PRO A 97 39.89 22.85 -4.71
CA PRO A 97 39.62 23.58 -3.47
C PRO A 97 38.98 24.96 -3.69
N GLU A 98 39.44 25.70 -4.71
CA GLU A 98 38.87 27.01 -5.09
C GLU A 98 37.43 26.96 -5.61
N ASN A 99 36.95 25.80 -6.07
CA ASN A 99 35.63 25.62 -6.70
C ASN A 99 34.64 24.82 -5.83
N LYS A 100 34.97 24.57 -4.56
CA LYS A 100 34.08 23.87 -3.63
C LYS A 100 32.89 24.75 -3.25
N LEU A 101 31.70 24.23 -3.45
CA LEU A 101 30.44 24.86 -3.05
C LEU A 101 30.14 24.65 -1.57
N TYR A 102 30.67 23.58 -0.96
CA TYR A 102 30.42 23.23 0.44
C TYR A 102 31.76 23.11 1.21
N PRO A 103 32.42 24.24 1.52
CA PRO A 103 33.75 24.26 2.13
C PRO A 103 33.87 23.56 3.50
N GLY A 104 32.74 23.23 4.16
CA GLY A 104 32.68 22.45 5.40
C GLY A 104 32.30 20.98 5.23
N GLY A 105 32.22 20.44 4.00
CA GLY A 105 31.80 19.05 3.73
C GLY A 105 30.38 18.72 4.20
N THR A 106 29.57 19.74 4.50
CA THR A 106 28.25 19.60 5.09
C THR A 106 27.26 20.56 4.41
N LEU A 107 26.13 20.02 3.94
CA LEU A 107 24.92 20.82 3.70
C LEU A 107 24.22 21.03 5.06
N ASN A 108 24.63 22.05 5.82
CA ASN A 108 23.99 22.39 7.09
C ASN A 108 22.78 23.30 6.85
N GLY A 109 21.67 22.96 7.49
CA GLY A 109 20.43 23.73 7.50
C GLY A 109 19.22 22.86 7.83
N SER A 110 18.17 23.50 8.36
CA SER A 110 16.82 22.92 8.47
C SER A 110 16.28 22.52 7.09
N THR A 111 15.24 21.69 7.01
CA THR A 111 14.59 21.36 5.71
C THR A 111 14.15 22.60 4.93
N TRP A 112 13.84 23.69 5.64
CA TRP A 112 13.54 24.99 5.04
C TRP A 112 14.76 25.64 4.36
N GLU A 113 15.93 25.58 4.95
CA GLU A 113 17.18 26.12 4.37
C GLU A 113 17.69 25.22 3.24
N ALA A 114 17.58 23.90 3.41
CA ALA A 114 17.97 22.91 2.41
C ALA A 114 17.06 22.89 1.17
N ARG A 115 15.85 23.46 1.21
CA ARG A 115 14.92 23.47 0.06
C ARG A 115 15.46 24.23 -1.16
N HIS A 116 16.31 25.23 -0.93
CA HIS A 116 16.96 25.98 -2.01
C HIS A 116 18.20 25.25 -2.55
N GLN A 117 18.68 24.24 -1.81
CA GLN A 117 19.88 23.46 -2.14
C GLN A 117 19.55 22.12 -2.80
N LEU A 118 18.36 21.56 -2.53
CA LEU A 118 17.86 20.32 -3.13
C LEU A 118 16.91 20.64 -4.29
N SER A 119 17.30 20.26 -5.51
CA SER A 119 16.40 20.34 -6.67
C SER A 119 15.35 19.22 -6.59
N TYR A 120 14.11 19.49 -7.03
CA TYR A 120 13.05 18.48 -7.17
C TYR A 120 12.54 17.82 -5.87
N VAL A 121 12.61 18.49 -4.72
CA VAL A 121 12.12 17.95 -3.43
C VAL A 121 10.71 17.38 -3.53
N ASN A 122 9.81 18.09 -4.21
CA ASN A 122 8.42 17.65 -4.42
C ASN A 122 8.34 16.26 -5.08
N TRP A 123 9.11 16.04 -6.14
CA TRP A 123 9.16 14.77 -6.85
C TRP A 123 9.83 13.68 -6.03
N LEU A 124 11.02 13.95 -5.49
CA LEU A 124 11.80 12.96 -4.74
C LEU A 124 11.07 12.44 -3.51
N LEU A 125 10.29 13.31 -2.86
CA LEU A 125 9.52 12.97 -1.68
C LEU A 125 8.28 12.11 -2.00
N ARG A 126 7.54 12.44 -3.07
CA ARG A 126 6.22 11.85 -3.36
C ARG A 126 6.24 10.68 -4.33
N LEU A 127 7.22 10.63 -5.26
CA LEU A 127 7.34 9.53 -6.23
C LEU A 127 7.39 8.13 -5.61
N PRO A 128 8.09 7.89 -4.48
CA PRO A 128 8.09 6.57 -3.87
C PRO A 128 6.68 6.08 -3.49
N PHE A 129 5.83 6.97 -2.96
CA PHE A 129 4.44 6.64 -2.60
C PHE A 129 3.61 6.32 -3.83
N LEU A 130 3.83 7.03 -4.95
CA LEU A 130 3.18 6.74 -6.22
C LEU A 130 3.59 5.37 -6.74
N CYS A 131 4.88 5.01 -6.63
CA CYS A 131 5.37 3.68 -6.97
C CYS A 131 4.69 2.60 -6.12
N PHE A 132 4.45 2.84 -4.82
CA PHE A 132 3.69 1.91 -3.98
C PHE A 132 2.21 1.84 -4.36
N GLY A 133 1.59 2.95 -4.80
CA GLY A 133 0.27 2.93 -5.41
C GLY A 133 0.21 2.06 -6.67
N VAL A 134 1.15 2.24 -7.60
CA VAL A 134 1.26 1.39 -8.79
C VAL A 134 1.49 -0.07 -8.42
N TRP A 135 2.33 -0.33 -7.41
CA TRP A 135 2.60 -1.67 -6.90
C TRP A 135 1.33 -2.33 -6.34
N LEU A 136 0.55 -1.61 -5.52
CA LEU A 136 -0.72 -2.09 -4.99
C LEU A 136 -1.74 -2.35 -6.09
N GLY A 137 -1.88 -1.44 -7.05
CA GLY A 137 -2.74 -1.66 -8.22
C GLY A 137 -2.33 -2.88 -9.04
N GLY A 138 -1.02 -3.07 -9.25
CA GLY A 138 -0.47 -4.27 -9.90
C GLY A 138 -0.74 -5.55 -9.12
N ALA A 139 -0.61 -5.52 -7.79
CA ALA A 139 -0.93 -6.64 -6.91
C ALA A 139 -2.44 -6.96 -6.94
N LEU A 140 -3.30 -5.93 -6.87
CA LEU A 140 -4.75 -6.05 -6.98
C LEU A 140 -5.15 -6.70 -8.29
N TRP A 141 -4.63 -6.20 -9.43
CA TRP A 141 -4.91 -6.79 -10.74
C TRP A 141 -4.42 -8.23 -10.82
N TRP A 142 -3.22 -8.53 -10.31
CA TRP A 142 -2.68 -9.90 -10.35
C TRP A 142 -3.53 -10.88 -9.55
N VAL A 143 -3.97 -10.47 -8.35
CA VAL A 143 -4.85 -11.28 -7.50
C VAL A 143 -6.22 -11.43 -8.16
N ALA A 144 -6.87 -10.34 -8.54
CA ALA A 144 -8.20 -10.34 -9.13
C ALA A 144 -8.22 -11.15 -10.43
N ARG A 145 -7.21 -11.03 -11.28
CA ARG A 145 -7.08 -11.85 -12.50
C ARG A 145 -7.01 -13.34 -12.20
N ARG A 146 -6.31 -13.74 -11.14
CA ARG A 146 -6.18 -15.15 -10.76
C ARG A 146 -7.46 -15.72 -10.15
N LEU A 147 -8.27 -14.89 -9.48
CA LEU A 147 -9.50 -15.33 -8.82
C LEU A 147 -10.72 -15.25 -9.74
N PHE A 148 -10.75 -14.27 -10.65
CA PHE A 148 -11.96 -13.84 -11.37
C PHE A 148 -11.78 -13.77 -12.90
N GLY A 149 -10.60 -14.06 -13.42
CA GLY A 149 -10.30 -13.87 -14.84
C GLY A 149 -10.00 -12.41 -15.20
N ASN A 150 -9.83 -12.14 -16.50
CA ASN A 150 -9.37 -10.82 -16.96
C ASN A 150 -10.43 -9.74 -16.72
N GLU A 151 -11.70 -10.07 -16.88
CA GLU A 151 -12.84 -9.17 -16.73
C GLU A 151 -12.88 -8.55 -15.32
N GLY A 152 -12.90 -9.40 -14.28
CA GLY A 152 -12.88 -8.93 -12.90
C GLY A 152 -11.59 -8.22 -12.53
N GLY A 153 -10.46 -8.67 -13.09
CA GLY A 153 -9.16 -8.01 -12.93
C GLY A 153 -9.15 -6.57 -13.47
N PHE A 154 -9.69 -6.34 -14.67
CA PHE A 154 -9.76 -5.00 -15.25
C PHE A 154 -10.77 -4.11 -14.55
N PHE A 155 -11.92 -4.65 -14.15
CA PHE A 155 -12.92 -3.86 -13.43
C PHE A 155 -12.40 -3.41 -12.07
N ALA A 156 -11.80 -4.32 -11.28
CA ALA A 156 -11.18 -3.97 -10.01
C ALA A 156 -10.04 -2.94 -10.17
N LEU A 157 -9.16 -3.14 -11.18
CA LEU A 157 -8.07 -2.21 -11.44
C LEU A 157 -8.59 -0.84 -11.91
N GLY A 158 -9.63 -0.79 -12.74
CA GLY A 158 -10.24 0.46 -13.18
C GLY A 158 -10.83 1.27 -12.02
N LEU A 159 -11.58 0.61 -11.13
CA LEU A 159 -12.11 1.27 -9.92
C LEU A 159 -10.97 1.78 -9.03
N TYR A 160 -9.90 1.02 -8.88
CA TYR A 160 -8.70 1.42 -8.13
C TYR A 160 -7.99 2.63 -8.77
N SER A 161 -7.70 2.55 -10.07
CA SER A 161 -6.94 3.56 -10.81
C SER A 161 -7.65 4.90 -10.91
N PHE A 162 -8.99 4.91 -10.85
CA PHE A 162 -9.79 6.13 -10.94
C PHE A 162 -10.40 6.54 -9.59
N CYS A 163 -10.00 5.93 -8.48
CA CYS A 163 -10.45 6.35 -7.16
C CYS A 163 -9.66 7.58 -6.67
N PRO A 164 -10.31 8.74 -6.42
CA PRO A 164 -9.64 9.96 -5.97
C PRO A 164 -8.87 9.76 -4.66
N GLU A 165 -9.42 8.98 -3.72
CA GLU A 165 -8.74 8.71 -2.45
C GLU A 165 -7.45 7.91 -2.63
N ILE A 166 -7.46 6.91 -3.50
CA ILE A 166 -6.25 6.13 -3.82
C ILE A 166 -5.20 7.02 -4.49
N LEU A 167 -5.60 7.91 -5.40
CA LEU A 167 -4.69 8.90 -6.00
C LEU A 167 -4.13 9.87 -4.95
N ARG A 168 -4.97 10.35 -4.02
CA ARG A 168 -4.60 11.29 -2.95
C ARG A 168 -3.55 10.71 -2.01
N ILE A 169 -3.75 9.47 -1.55
CA ILE A 169 -2.76 8.79 -0.68
C ILE A 169 -1.52 8.31 -1.47
N SER A 170 -1.62 8.12 -2.78
CA SER A 170 -0.46 7.71 -3.58
C SER A 170 0.43 8.89 -3.96
N THR A 171 -0.06 10.12 -3.86
CA THR A 171 0.65 11.34 -4.26
C THR A 171 1.16 12.16 -3.09
N THR A 172 0.92 11.72 -1.86
CA THR A 172 1.37 12.41 -0.63
C THR A 172 2.08 11.42 0.30
N PRO A 173 3.05 11.87 1.11
CA PRO A 173 3.71 10.99 2.08
C PRO A 173 2.76 10.59 3.20
N ASN A 174 2.51 9.28 3.35
CA ASN A 174 1.67 8.73 4.40
C ASN A 174 1.99 7.24 4.67
N ASN A 175 1.48 6.74 5.80
CA ASN A 175 1.56 5.31 6.13
C ASN A 175 0.49 4.47 5.41
N GLU A 176 -0.62 5.09 5.00
CA GLU A 176 -1.83 4.39 4.52
C GLU A 176 -1.59 3.57 3.27
N ILE A 177 -0.91 4.12 2.26
CA ILE A 177 -0.69 3.40 1.00
C ILE A 177 0.25 2.20 1.20
N LEU A 178 1.24 2.32 2.09
CA LEU A 178 2.16 1.25 2.45
C LEU A 178 1.46 0.18 3.30
N ALA A 179 0.61 0.59 4.24
CA ALA A 179 -0.19 -0.29 5.06
C ALA A 179 -1.22 -1.07 4.22
N ALA A 180 -1.92 -0.39 3.31
CA ALA A 180 -2.85 -1.00 2.36
C ALA A 180 -2.14 -2.00 1.44
N SER A 181 -0.98 -1.61 0.89
CA SER A 181 -0.14 -2.51 0.10
C SER A 181 0.31 -3.74 0.89
N GLY A 182 0.74 -3.50 2.13
CA GLY A 182 1.24 -4.50 3.06
C GLY A 182 0.16 -5.51 3.45
N ILE A 183 -0.98 -5.07 3.99
CA ILE A 183 -2.05 -5.95 4.46
C ILE A 183 -2.70 -6.74 3.31
N PHE A 184 -2.90 -6.10 2.15
CA PHE A 184 -3.39 -6.77 0.94
C PHE A 184 -2.41 -7.85 0.49
N GLY A 185 -1.12 -7.50 0.38
CA GLY A 185 -0.06 -8.45 0.04
C GLY A 185 0.06 -9.58 1.05
N LEU A 186 -0.02 -9.29 2.35
CA LEU A 186 0.10 -10.23 3.46
C LEU A 186 -1.01 -11.28 3.43
N ILE A 187 -2.28 -10.86 3.32
CA ILE A 187 -3.43 -11.76 3.30
C ILE A 187 -3.37 -12.69 2.07
N TYR A 188 -3.18 -12.15 0.87
CA TYR A 188 -3.12 -12.96 -0.34
C TYR A 188 -1.84 -13.80 -0.46
N THR A 189 -0.73 -13.36 0.14
CA THR A 189 0.47 -14.20 0.27
C THR A 189 0.22 -15.35 1.24
N GLY A 190 -0.49 -15.12 2.35
CA GLY A 190 -0.92 -16.17 3.27
C GLY A 190 -1.77 -17.24 2.57
N ILE A 191 -2.79 -16.82 1.82
CA ILE A 191 -3.60 -17.71 0.96
C ILE A 191 -2.69 -18.50 -0.01
N GLY A 192 -1.75 -17.82 -0.66
CA GLY A 192 -0.80 -18.43 -1.58
C GLY A 192 0.14 -19.45 -0.91
N VAL A 193 0.56 -19.20 0.34
CA VAL A 193 1.36 -20.15 1.14
C VAL A 193 0.53 -21.39 1.45
N ALA A 194 -0.74 -21.24 1.88
CA ALA A 194 -1.61 -22.37 2.16
C ALA A 194 -1.80 -23.28 0.94
N HIS A 195 -2.04 -22.70 -0.24
CA HIS A 195 -2.09 -23.48 -1.48
C HIS A 195 -0.74 -24.12 -1.83
N ALA A 196 0.39 -23.42 -1.62
CA ALA A 196 1.71 -24.00 -1.87
C ALA A 196 2.04 -25.17 -0.94
N MET A 197 1.51 -25.16 0.30
CA MET A 197 1.68 -26.23 1.28
C MET A 197 1.02 -27.56 0.87
N GLN A 198 0.00 -27.49 0.00
CA GLN A 198 -0.60 -28.68 -0.61
C GLN A 198 0.38 -29.38 -1.58
N GLY A 199 1.35 -28.64 -2.13
CA GLY A 199 2.37 -29.16 -3.05
C GLY A 199 3.70 -29.56 -2.39
N PRO A 200 4.75 -29.80 -3.21
CA PRO A 200 6.08 -30.21 -2.74
C PRO A 200 6.77 -29.15 -1.87
N ARG A 201 7.48 -29.61 -0.82
CA ARG A 201 8.15 -28.74 0.19
C ARG A 201 9.12 -27.71 -0.40
N ARG A 202 9.76 -28.00 -1.54
CA ARG A 202 10.67 -27.05 -2.22
C ARG A 202 10.02 -25.72 -2.59
N LYS A 203 8.69 -25.71 -2.83
CA LYS A 203 7.94 -24.49 -3.19
C LYS A 203 7.54 -23.65 -1.98
N TRP A 204 7.75 -24.13 -0.75
CA TRP A 204 7.29 -23.48 0.47
C TRP A 204 8.21 -22.32 0.87
N LYS A 205 9.52 -22.56 0.90
CA LYS A 205 10.54 -21.58 1.32
C LYS A 205 10.37 -20.20 0.66
N PRO A 206 10.28 -20.07 -0.67
CA PRO A 206 10.12 -18.75 -1.28
C PRO A 206 8.78 -18.08 -0.91
N ARG A 207 7.71 -18.85 -0.70
CA ARG A 207 6.40 -18.31 -0.31
C ARG A 207 6.37 -17.84 1.15
N ILE A 208 7.02 -18.59 2.05
CA ILE A 208 7.17 -18.20 3.47
C ILE A 208 8.08 -16.97 3.59
N LEU A 209 9.13 -16.88 2.78
CA LEU A 209 9.97 -15.68 2.72
C LEU A 209 9.16 -14.47 2.25
N LEU A 210 8.35 -14.61 1.20
CA LEU A 210 7.44 -13.54 0.76
C LEU A 210 6.44 -13.16 1.86
N LEU A 211 5.90 -14.13 2.61
CA LEU A 211 5.01 -13.86 3.74
C LEU A 211 5.70 -13.07 4.84
N THR A 212 6.96 -13.42 5.12
CA THR A 212 7.81 -12.74 6.11
C THR A 212 8.11 -11.30 5.70
N LEU A 213 8.45 -11.08 4.43
CA LEU A 213 8.68 -9.75 3.87
C LEU A 213 7.40 -8.92 3.88
N ALA A 214 6.26 -9.50 3.48
CA ALA A 214 4.98 -8.81 3.52
C ALA A 214 4.61 -8.42 4.96
N LEU A 215 4.74 -9.34 5.92
CA LEU A 215 4.45 -9.06 7.33
C LEU A 215 5.39 -8.00 7.90
N GLY A 216 6.70 -8.11 7.66
CA GLY A 216 7.72 -7.17 8.12
C GLY A 216 7.51 -5.77 7.59
N LEU A 217 7.33 -5.63 6.27
CA LEU A 217 7.07 -4.33 5.64
C LEU A 217 5.75 -3.73 6.11
N THR A 218 4.71 -4.55 6.29
CA THR A 218 3.43 -4.09 6.87
C THR A 218 3.64 -3.62 8.29
N ALA A 219 4.38 -4.36 9.12
CA ALA A 219 4.62 -3.99 10.53
C ALA A 219 5.43 -2.70 10.65
N THR A 220 6.32 -2.42 9.70
CA THR A 220 7.06 -1.15 9.65
C THR A 220 6.25 0.01 9.07
N ALA A 221 5.19 -0.28 8.29
CA ALA A 221 4.26 0.72 7.78
C ALA A 221 3.18 1.08 8.81
N HIS A 222 2.51 0.06 9.33
CA HIS A 222 1.48 0.18 10.35
C HIS A 222 1.34 -1.12 11.17
N ILE A 223 1.62 -1.05 12.48
CA ILE A 223 1.58 -2.22 13.37
C ILE A 223 0.17 -2.84 13.43
N LEU A 224 -0.87 -2.01 13.51
CA LEU A 224 -2.26 -2.48 13.54
C LEU A 224 -2.60 -3.31 12.29
N ALA A 225 -2.26 -2.80 11.10
CA ALA A 225 -2.47 -3.50 9.84
C ALA A 225 -1.74 -4.86 9.80
N ALA A 226 -0.52 -4.91 10.35
CA ALA A 226 0.26 -6.15 10.42
C ALA A 226 -0.36 -7.18 11.36
N VAL A 227 -0.83 -6.77 12.54
CA VAL A 227 -1.49 -7.67 13.51
C VAL A 227 -2.78 -8.24 12.93
N ILE A 228 -3.65 -7.39 12.37
CA ILE A 228 -4.90 -7.83 11.74
C ILE A 228 -4.60 -8.75 10.56
N GLY A 229 -3.71 -8.33 9.66
CA GLY A 229 -3.33 -9.11 8.49
C GLY A 229 -2.72 -10.46 8.87
N TYR A 230 -1.92 -10.52 9.95
CA TYR A 230 -1.35 -11.76 10.48
C TYR A 230 -2.44 -12.71 10.99
N ILE A 231 -3.41 -12.20 11.78
CA ILE A 231 -4.52 -13.00 12.31
C ILE A 231 -5.40 -13.50 11.17
N VAL A 232 -5.78 -12.64 10.23
CA VAL A 232 -6.62 -13.00 9.08
C VAL A 232 -5.89 -14.02 8.19
N ALA A 233 -4.62 -13.78 7.88
CA ALA A 233 -3.81 -14.73 7.11
C ALA A 233 -3.73 -16.09 7.82
N PHE A 234 -3.52 -16.11 9.14
CA PHE A 234 -3.51 -17.34 9.92
C PHE A 234 -4.82 -18.12 9.82
N VAL A 235 -5.96 -17.45 10.04
CA VAL A 235 -7.29 -18.07 9.96
C VAL A 235 -7.55 -18.64 8.56
N LEU A 236 -7.27 -17.86 7.51
CA LEU A 236 -7.44 -18.31 6.12
C LEU A 236 -6.50 -19.46 5.75
N MET A 237 -5.26 -19.43 6.24
CA MET A 237 -4.32 -20.54 6.03
C MET A 237 -4.79 -21.81 6.72
N MET A 238 -5.29 -21.73 7.94
CA MET A 238 -5.84 -22.87 8.68
C MET A 238 -7.11 -23.44 8.02
N TYR A 239 -7.94 -22.56 7.46
CA TYR A 239 -9.10 -22.93 6.66
C TYR A 239 -8.70 -23.69 5.39
N LEU A 240 -7.76 -23.15 4.60
CA LEU A 240 -7.35 -23.73 3.31
C LEU A 240 -6.42 -24.95 3.42
N ALA A 241 -5.67 -25.09 4.52
CA ALA A 241 -4.71 -26.18 4.72
C ALA A 241 -5.35 -27.43 5.35
N GLU A 242 -6.49 -27.90 4.84
CA GLU A 242 -7.31 -28.98 5.41
C GLU A 242 -6.51 -30.20 5.93
N ARG A 243 -5.54 -30.69 5.16
CA ARG A 243 -4.73 -31.88 5.51
C ARG A 243 -3.34 -31.58 6.07
N ARG A 244 -2.92 -30.31 6.15
CA ARG A 244 -1.55 -29.91 6.53
C ARG A 244 -1.54 -28.69 7.45
N ARG A 245 -2.38 -28.72 8.49
CA ARG A 245 -2.47 -27.63 9.49
C ARG A 245 -1.22 -27.50 10.37
N GLY A 246 -0.50 -28.60 10.64
CA GLY A 246 0.71 -28.57 11.48
C GLY A 246 1.79 -27.58 11.00
N PRO A 247 2.23 -27.66 9.72
CA PRO A 247 3.21 -26.71 9.17
C PRO A 247 2.75 -25.25 9.09
N VAL A 248 1.44 -24.95 9.17
CA VAL A 248 0.93 -23.57 9.14
C VAL A 248 1.48 -22.79 10.32
N MET A 249 1.42 -23.37 11.52
CA MET A 249 1.93 -22.71 12.73
C MET A 249 3.42 -22.39 12.62
N GLN A 250 4.21 -23.34 12.12
CA GLN A 250 5.65 -23.15 11.90
C GLN A 250 5.93 -22.01 10.92
N ALA A 251 5.19 -21.94 9.81
CA ALA A 251 5.35 -20.86 8.85
C ALA A 251 4.99 -19.49 9.43
N MET A 252 3.93 -19.41 10.25
CA MET A 252 3.52 -18.17 10.90
C MET A 252 4.53 -17.72 11.94
N VAL A 253 5.07 -18.62 12.77
CA VAL A 253 6.13 -18.31 13.72
C VAL A 253 7.39 -17.82 13.00
N LEU A 254 7.82 -18.51 11.94
CA LEU A 254 8.96 -18.08 11.14
C LEU A 254 8.75 -16.70 10.52
N ALA A 255 7.54 -16.43 9.99
CA ALA A 255 7.20 -15.13 9.45
C ALA A 255 7.19 -14.04 10.53
N ALA A 256 6.67 -14.33 11.72
CA ALA A 256 6.65 -13.39 12.84
C ALA A 256 8.07 -13.04 13.33
N VAL A 257 8.93 -14.05 13.52
CA VAL A 257 10.33 -13.84 13.93
C VAL A 257 11.09 -13.06 12.86
N GLY A 258 10.95 -13.42 11.58
CA GLY A 258 11.60 -12.69 10.50
C GLY A 258 11.07 -11.27 10.32
N SER A 259 9.76 -11.06 10.52
CA SER A 259 9.14 -9.73 10.55
C SER A 259 9.72 -8.88 11.68
N MET A 260 9.94 -9.45 12.86
CA MET A 260 10.55 -8.75 13.99
C MET A 260 11.97 -8.27 13.65
N ALA A 261 12.76 -9.11 12.98
CA ALA A 261 14.09 -8.74 12.50
C ALA A 261 14.04 -7.59 11.48
N ILE A 262 13.04 -7.58 10.59
CA ILE A 262 12.81 -6.48 9.63
C ILE A 262 12.47 -5.20 10.39
N VAL A 263 11.52 -5.23 11.34
CA VAL A 263 11.17 -4.06 12.16
C VAL A 263 12.41 -3.54 12.89
N PHE A 264 13.20 -4.40 13.51
CA PHE A 264 14.43 -4.02 14.19
C PHE A 264 15.45 -3.35 13.25
N ALA A 265 15.58 -3.83 12.01
CA ALA A 265 16.40 -3.20 10.98
C ALA A 265 15.89 -1.81 10.60
N PHE A 266 14.57 -1.61 10.52
CA PHE A 266 13.95 -0.30 10.27
C PHE A 266 14.16 0.69 11.43
N PHE A 267 14.49 0.22 12.63
CA PHE A 267 14.98 1.04 13.75
C PHE A 267 16.52 1.14 13.80
N SER A 268 17.21 0.85 12.69
CA SER A 268 18.69 0.85 12.59
C SER A 268 19.37 -0.03 13.64
N PHE A 269 18.75 -1.14 14.03
CA PHE A 269 19.24 -2.06 15.06
C PHE A 269 19.44 -1.40 16.44
N ARG A 270 18.69 -0.33 16.74
CA ARG A 270 18.77 0.37 18.04
C ARG A 270 17.68 -0.14 18.99
N ILE A 271 18.10 -0.74 20.10
CA ILE A 271 17.19 -1.39 21.06
C ILE A 271 16.23 -0.39 21.72
N GLY A 272 16.70 0.82 22.10
CA GLY A 272 15.86 1.82 22.77
C GLY A 272 14.65 2.27 21.93
N PRO A 273 14.85 2.78 20.70
CA PRO A 273 13.75 3.11 19.80
C PRO A 273 12.89 1.90 19.41
N PHE A 274 13.51 0.72 19.25
CA PHE A 274 12.80 -0.51 18.92
C PHE A 274 11.87 -0.98 20.04
N SER A 275 12.27 -0.87 21.32
CA SER A 275 11.42 -1.26 22.45
C SER A 275 10.14 -0.42 22.52
N TYR A 276 10.19 0.79 21.97
CA TYR A 276 9.05 1.68 21.89
C TYR A 276 7.88 1.13 21.04
N VAL A 277 8.16 0.27 20.06
CA VAL A 277 7.14 -0.47 19.29
C VAL A 277 6.15 -1.20 20.21
N PHE A 278 6.63 -1.71 21.35
CA PHE A 278 5.83 -2.50 22.29
C PHE A 278 5.12 -1.66 23.35
N THR A 279 5.59 -0.44 23.63
CA THR A 279 5.07 0.40 24.72
C THR A 279 4.22 1.57 24.23
N ALA A 280 4.39 2.00 22.99
CA ALA A 280 3.80 3.22 22.45
C ALA A 280 2.30 3.16 22.12
N GLY A 281 1.72 1.96 22.04
CA GLY A 281 0.29 1.79 21.80
C GLY A 281 -0.17 2.08 20.37
N ALA A 282 0.71 1.95 19.37
CA ALA A 282 0.36 2.13 17.95
C ALA A 282 -0.68 1.12 17.42
N ALA A 283 -0.80 -0.04 18.06
CA ALA A 283 -1.83 -1.02 17.75
C ALA A 283 -3.16 -0.74 18.48
N ARG A 284 -3.32 0.35 19.24
CA ARG A 284 -4.58 0.68 19.89
C ARG A 284 -5.58 1.19 18.85
N PHE A 285 -6.75 0.58 18.83
CA PHE A 285 -7.82 0.90 17.90
C PHE A 285 -9.17 0.90 18.60
N TRP A 286 -10.15 1.50 17.92
CA TRP A 286 -11.55 1.50 18.27
C TRP A 286 -12.40 1.25 17.01
N PHE A 287 -13.70 1.14 17.20
CA PHE A 287 -14.66 0.99 16.12
C PHE A 287 -15.46 2.28 15.92
N SER A 288 -15.38 2.86 14.72
CA SER A 288 -16.20 3.98 14.28
C SER A 288 -16.36 3.94 12.76
N LEU A 289 -17.58 4.19 12.30
CA LEU A 289 -17.88 4.30 10.87
C LEU A 289 -17.71 5.72 10.33
N ASN A 290 -17.24 6.68 11.12
CA ASN A 290 -17.16 8.08 10.69
C ASN A 290 -16.26 8.26 9.45
N GLY A 291 -15.10 7.61 9.42
CA GLY A 291 -14.17 7.70 8.29
C GLY A 291 -14.75 7.12 7.00
N ALA A 292 -15.29 5.90 7.06
CA ALA A 292 -15.99 5.29 5.94
C ALA A 292 -17.25 6.08 5.55
N GLY A 293 -17.99 6.60 6.53
CA GLY A 293 -19.19 7.41 6.31
C GLY A 293 -18.89 8.69 5.54
N LEU A 294 -17.76 9.35 5.81
CA LEU A 294 -17.32 10.52 5.03
C LEU A 294 -16.99 10.14 3.58
N PHE A 295 -16.34 8.99 3.36
CA PHE A 295 -16.09 8.48 2.01
C PHE A 295 -17.38 8.25 1.23
N PHE A 296 -18.38 7.62 1.86
CA PHE A 296 -19.70 7.34 1.27
C PHE A 296 -20.65 8.54 1.25
N ALA A 297 -20.36 9.62 1.99
CA ALA A 297 -21.12 10.86 1.95
C ALA A 297 -20.69 11.76 0.78
N ASN A 298 -19.46 11.60 0.30
CA ASN A 298 -18.89 12.36 -0.82
C ASN A 298 -19.38 11.81 -2.18
N TRP A 299 -20.70 11.84 -2.38
CA TRP A 299 -21.37 11.30 -3.57
C TRP A 299 -20.76 11.81 -4.88
N MET A 300 -20.39 13.10 -4.94
CA MET A 300 -19.81 13.69 -6.15
C MET A 300 -18.48 13.06 -6.58
N GLU A 301 -17.67 12.57 -5.63
CA GLU A 301 -16.34 12.00 -5.90
C GLU A 301 -16.39 10.47 -6.10
N ASN A 302 -17.34 9.79 -5.46
CA ASN A 302 -17.34 8.34 -5.31
C ASN A 302 -18.59 7.62 -5.84
N ALA A 303 -19.60 8.32 -6.38
CA ALA A 303 -20.87 7.73 -6.79
C ALA A 303 -20.74 6.46 -7.66
N ALA A 304 -19.82 6.43 -8.63
CA ALA A 304 -19.69 5.24 -9.49
C ALA A 304 -19.11 4.03 -8.74
N ILE A 305 -18.18 4.25 -7.80
CA ILE A 305 -17.66 3.20 -6.91
C ILE A 305 -18.78 2.71 -5.98
N GLU A 306 -19.57 3.62 -5.44
CA GLU A 306 -20.69 3.29 -4.55
C GLU A 306 -21.77 2.49 -5.26
N ILE A 307 -22.18 2.93 -6.46
CA ILE A 307 -23.13 2.19 -7.31
C ILE A 307 -22.58 0.80 -7.65
N ALA A 308 -21.30 0.70 -8.02
CA ALA A 308 -20.66 -0.58 -8.28
C ALA A 308 -20.70 -1.50 -7.05
N LEU A 309 -20.44 -0.95 -5.86
CA LEU A 309 -20.46 -1.71 -4.60
C LEU A 309 -21.89 -2.14 -4.24
N LEU A 310 -22.88 -1.26 -4.37
CA LEU A 310 -24.29 -1.57 -4.11
C LEU A 310 -24.81 -2.67 -5.03
N VAL A 311 -24.50 -2.57 -6.33
CA VAL A 311 -24.83 -3.62 -7.32
C VAL A 311 -24.12 -4.92 -6.97
N SER A 312 -22.84 -4.86 -6.57
CA SER A 312 -22.08 -6.05 -6.18
C SER A 312 -22.65 -6.73 -4.93
N LEU A 313 -23.05 -5.95 -3.92
CA LEU A 313 -23.71 -6.47 -2.71
C LEU A 313 -25.05 -7.11 -3.06
N PHE A 314 -25.89 -6.43 -3.85
CA PHE A 314 -27.17 -6.97 -4.29
C PHE A 314 -27.01 -8.29 -5.04
N LEU A 315 -26.08 -8.38 -5.98
CA LEU A 315 -25.77 -9.60 -6.72
C LEU A 315 -25.19 -10.69 -5.82
N TRP A 316 -24.33 -10.34 -4.86
CA TRP A 316 -23.79 -11.31 -3.91
C TRP A 316 -24.88 -11.93 -3.04
N PHE A 317 -25.88 -11.15 -2.60
CA PHE A 317 -27.02 -11.67 -1.86
C PHE A 317 -27.95 -12.53 -2.72
N THR A 318 -28.28 -12.07 -3.92
CA THR A 318 -29.30 -12.70 -4.79
C THR A 318 -28.76 -13.90 -5.56
N VAL A 319 -27.52 -13.83 -6.06
CA VAL A 319 -26.92 -14.84 -6.94
C VAL A 319 -26.05 -15.80 -6.14
N ARG A 320 -26.43 -17.07 -6.07
CA ARG A 320 -25.66 -18.12 -5.38
C ARG A 320 -24.23 -18.26 -5.90
N ARG A 321 -24.04 -18.10 -7.21
CA ARG A 321 -22.73 -18.21 -7.87
C ARG A 321 -21.69 -17.26 -7.26
N SER A 322 -22.10 -16.04 -6.91
CA SER A 322 -21.19 -15.03 -6.38
C SER A 322 -20.77 -15.25 -4.93
N ARG A 323 -21.35 -16.24 -4.23
CA ARG A 323 -21.07 -16.57 -2.83
C ARG A 323 -20.01 -17.67 -2.66
N TYR A 324 -18.90 -17.55 -3.37
CA TYR A 324 -17.77 -18.45 -3.20
C TYR A 324 -16.59 -17.74 -2.51
N PHE A 325 -15.63 -18.54 -2.06
CA PHE A 325 -14.48 -18.07 -1.27
C PHE A 325 -13.77 -16.83 -1.88
N GLY A 326 -13.62 -16.81 -3.21
CA GLY A 326 -12.91 -15.72 -3.91
C GLY A 326 -13.55 -14.35 -3.72
N ASN A 327 -14.88 -14.25 -3.71
CA ASN A 327 -15.61 -13.00 -3.48
C ASN A 327 -15.81 -12.73 -1.99
N THR A 328 -16.16 -13.77 -1.21
CA THR A 328 -16.52 -13.61 0.20
C THR A 328 -15.35 -13.16 1.06
N VAL A 329 -14.12 -13.64 0.81
CA VAL A 329 -12.93 -13.23 1.60
C VAL A 329 -12.67 -11.73 1.51
N PRO A 330 -12.48 -11.11 0.33
CA PRO A 330 -12.28 -9.66 0.25
C PRO A 330 -13.44 -8.86 0.87
N LEU A 331 -14.69 -9.31 0.73
CA LEU A 331 -15.82 -8.66 1.42
C LEU A 331 -15.68 -8.72 2.94
N LEU A 332 -15.40 -9.88 3.52
CA LEU A 332 -15.24 -10.03 4.97
C LEU A 332 -14.07 -9.21 5.52
N VAL A 333 -12.96 -9.18 4.79
CA VAL A 333 -11.80 -8.36 5.18
C VAL A 333 -12.13 -6.87 5.10
N ALA A 334 -12.83 -6.43 4.06
CA ALA A 334 -13.27 -5.04 3.97
C ALA A 334 -14.22 -4.67 5.13
N LEU A 335 -15.22 -5.52 5.43
CA LEU A 335 -16.15 -5.30 6.54
C LEU A 335 -15.45 -5.28 7.91
N LEU A 336 -14.35 -6.03 8.06
CA LEU A 336 -13.52 -5.98 9.25
C LEU A 336 -12.76 -4.66 9.37
N LEU A 337 -12.18 -4.15 8.28
CA LEU A 337 -11.31 -2.96 8.28
C LEU A 337 -12.06 -1.64 8.25
N LEU A 338 -13.22 -1.56 7.58
CA LEU A 338 -14.02 -0.34 7.43
C LEU A 338 -14.37 0.37 8.75
N PRO A 339 -14.84 -0.32 9.80
CA PRO A 339 -15.16 0.33 11.07
C PRO A 339 -13.91 0.62 11.92
N MET A 340 -12.71 0.21 11.53
CA MET A 340 -11.54 0.36 12.40
C MET A 340 -10.99 1.78 12.34
N VAL A 341 -10.65 2.31 13.52
CA VAL A 341 -9.98 3.60 13.68
C VAL A 341 -8.86 3.46 14.69
N SER A 342 -7.67 4.00 14.41
CA SER A 342 -6.57 4.06 15.36
C SER A 342 -6.80 5.18 16.39
N THR A 343 -6.57 4.90 17.67
CA THR A 343 -6.82 5.89 18.74
C THR A 343 -5.56 6.65 19.15
N SER A 344 -4.39 6.02 19.04
CA SER A 344 -3.12 6.66 19.37
C SER A 344 -2.50 7.35 18.15
N VAL A 345 -2.44 6.64 17.02
CA VAL A 345 -1.77 7.10 15.79
C VAL A 345 -2.81 7.73 14.86
N ARG A 346 -2.44 8.76 14.10
CA ARG A 346 -3.29 9.24 13.00
C ARG A 346 -3.16 8.27 11.82
N SER A 347 -4.18 7.44 11.60
CA SER A 347 -4.30 6.61 10.41
C SER A 347 -5.75 6.46 9.96
N ALA A 348 -5.94 5.90 8.77
CA ALA A 348 -7.23 5.75 8.13
C ALA A 348 -7.45 4.29 7.67
N PRO A 349 -7.71 3.34 8.59
CA PRO A 349 -7.85 1.92 8.24
C PRO A 349 -8.92 1.61 7.18
N TRP A 350 -9.94 2.46 7.06
CA TRP A 350 -10.95 2.36 6.00
C TRP A 350 -10.35 2.43 4.59
N ILE A 351 -9.20 3.12 4.41
CA ILE A 351 -8.47 3.18 3.15
C ILE A 351 -7.85 1.82 2.82
N TRP A 352 -7.40 1.07 3.83
CA TRP A 352 -6.84 -0.27 3.64
C TRP A 352 -7.89 -1.27 3.17
N ALA A 353 -9.17 -0.98 3.43
CA ALA A 353 -10.29 -1.78 2.96
C ALA A 353 -10.56 -1.64 1.45
N LEU A 354 -10.18 -0.50 0.83
CA LEU A 354 -10.53 -0.18 -0.57
C LEU A 354 -10.04 -1.23 -1.58
N PRO A 355 -8.78 -1.72 -1.55
CA PRO A 355 -8.34 -2.77 -2.47
C PRO A 355 -9.17 -4.06 -2.36
N PHE A 356 -9.66 -4.39 -1.16
CA PHE A 356 -10.53 -5.54 -0.95
C PHE A 356 -11.94 -5.29 -1.49
N LEU A 357 -12.49 -4.09 -1.31
CA LEU A 357 -13.78 -3.70 -1.92
C LEU A 357 -13.72 -3.74 -3.45
N PHE A 358 -12.62 -3.29 -4.06
CA PHE A 358 -12.42 -3.36 -5.51
C PHE A 358 -12.25 -4.81 -5.98
N ALA A 359 -11.51 -5.64 -5.25
CA ALA A 359 -11.40 -7.07 -5.56
C ALA A 359 -12.76 -7.77 -5.48
N PHE A 360 -13.55 -7.50 -4.43
CA PHE A 360 -14.90 -8.02 -4.27
C PHE A 360 -15.81 -7.61 -5.44
N SER A 361 -15.85 -6.31 -5.76
CA SER A 361 -16.68 -5.79 -6.84
C SER A 361 -16.25 -6.35 -8.20
N GLY A 362 -14.93 -6.46 -8.43
CA GLY A 362 -14.35 -7.13 -9.59
C GLY A 362 -14.84 -8.56 -9.77
N GLY A 363 -14.82 -9.35 -8.70
CA GLY A 363 -15.26 -10.75 -8.75
C GLY A 363 -16.75 -10.92 -8.98
N VAL A 364 -17.60 -10.11 -8.34
CA VAL A 364 -19.05 -10.18 -8.54
C VAL A 364 -19.44 -9.73 -9.96
N PHE A 365 -18.82 -8.67 -10.48
CA PHE A 365 -19.05 -8.26 -11.86
C PHE A 365 -18.54 -9.29 -12.87
N ALA A 366 -17.42 -9.98 -12.60
CA ALA A 366 -16.97 -11.09 -13.44
C ALA A 366 -18.02 -12.21 -13.52
N ASP A 367 -18.60 -12.60 -12.37
CA ASP A 367 -19.68 -13.60 -12.35
C ASP A 367 -20.91 -13.14 -13.16
N ALA A 368 -21.27 -11.85 -13.05
CA ALA A 368 -22.39 -11.27 -13.79
C ALA A 368 -22.14 -11.24 -15.31
N LEU A 369 -20.90 -10.98 -15.72
CA LEU A 369 -20.46 -10.97 -17.12
C LEU A 369 -20.50 -12.34 -17.79
N GLU A 370 -20.53 -13.42 -17.02
CA GLU A 370 -20.71 -14.77 -17.55
C GLU A 370 -22.19 -15.15 -17.76
N THR A 371 -23.13 -14.31 -17.34
CA THR A 371 -24.57 -14.58 -17.51
C THR A 371 -25.08 -14.22 -18.90
N LYS A 372 -26.33 -14.58 -19.22
CA LYS A 372 -27.01 -14.16 -20.45
C LYS A 372 -27.09 -12.63 -20.61
N GLN A 373 -27.00 -11.88 -19.50
CA GLN A 373 -27.03 -10.42 -19.48
C GLN A 373 -25.64 -9.77 -19.69
N ARG A 374 -24.65 -10.54 -20.18
CA ARG A 374 -23.28 -10.06 -20.42
C ARG A 374 -23.18 -8.68 -21.08
N LYS A 375 -23.95 -8.42 -22.15
CA LYS A 375 -23.89 -7.14 -22.88
C LYS A 375 -24.27 -5.95 -21.98
N LEU A 376 -25.29 -6.12 -21.13
CA LEU A 376 -25.73 -5.10 -20.18
C LEU A 376 -24.63 -4.84 -19.15
N PHE A 377 -24.06 -5.89 -18.56
CA PHE A 377 -22.99 -5.74 -17.56
C PHE A 377 -21.70 -5.18 -18.15
N LEU A 378 -21.35 -5.51 -19.40
CA LEU A 378 -20.22 -4.87 -20.10
C LEU A 378 -20.44 -3.37 -20.27
N ALA A 379 -21.64 -2.97 -20.72
CA ALA A 379 -21.99 -1.57 -20.87
C ALA A 379 -21.98 -0.83 -19.52
N LEU A 380 -22.55 -1.46 -18.48
CA LEU A 380 -22.58 -0.91 -17.13
C LEU A 380 -21.17 -0.74 -16.55
N SER A 381 -20.31 -1.77 -16.64
CA SER A 381 -18.92 -1.67 -16.20
C SER A 381 -18.16 -0.58 -16.94
N GLY A 382 -18.32 -0.48 -18.27
CA GLY A 382 -17.71 0.58 -19.07
C GLY A 382 -18.19 1.97 -18.67
N ALA A 383 -19.49 2.15 -18.47
CA ALA A 383 -20.08 3.42 -18.06
C ALA A 383 -19.61 3.85 -16.66
N LEU A 384 -19.59 2.92 -15.69
CA LEU A 384 -19.10 3.19 -14.33
C LEU A 384 -17.63 3.63 -14.35
N LEU A 385 -16.77 2.94 -15.11
CA LEU A 385 -15.36 3.31 -15.23
C LEU A 385 -15.17 4.65 -15.95
N ALA A 386 -15.97 4.95 -16.98
CA ALA A 386 -15.90 6.22 -17.69
C ALA A 386 -16.32 7.40 -16.80
N VAL A 387 -17.42 7.24 -16.04
CA VAL A 387 -17.86 8.24 -15.05
C VAL A 387 -16.78 8.44 -13.99
N GLN A 388 -16.21 7.36 -13.47
CA GLN A 388 -15.18 7.45 -12.44
C GLN A 388 -13.90 8.13 -12.95
N LEU A 389 -13.50 7.86 -14.21
CA LEU A 389 -12.39 8.56 -14.85
C LEU A 389 -12.67 10.07 -14.97
N LEU A 390 -13.87 10.46 -15.41
CA LEU A 390 -14.24 11.87 -15.51
C LEU A 390 -14.17 12.56 -14.14
N VAL A 391 -14.76 11.94 -13.11
CA VAL A 391 -14.72 12.47 -11.75
C VAL A 391 -13.27 12.61 -11.24
N ALA A 392 -12.42 11.60 -11.47
CA ALA A 392 -11.00 11.67 -11.10
C ALA A 392 -10.27 12.80 -11.82
N THR A 393 -10.56 13.04 -13.11
CA THR A 393 -9.96 14.16 -13.85
C THR A 393 -10.45 15.52 -13.37
N VAL A 394 -11.72 15.66 -13.00
CA VAL A 394 -12.25 16.90 -12.41
C VAL A 394 -11.59 17.18 -11.07
N TRP A 395 -11.49 16.17 -10.20
CA TRP A 395 -10.83 16.27 -8.90
C TRP A 395 -9.34 16.68 -9.00
N LEU A 396 -8.65 16.31 -10.08
CA LEU A 396 -7.25 16.70 -10.28
C LEU A 396 -7.05 18.17 -10.63
N VAL A 397 -8.06 18.79 -11.24
CA VAL A 397 -8.02 20.19 -11.68
C VAL A 397 -8.52 21.14 -10.59
N SER A 398 -9.39 20.66 -9.70
CA SER A 398 -9.78 21.35 -8.46
C SER A 398 -8.67 21.32 -7.41
#